data_AF-A0AAW3TYG3-F1
#
_entry.id   AF-A0AAW3TYG3-F1
#
_cell.length_a   1.000
_cell.length_b   1.000
_cell.length_c   1.000
_cell.angle_alpha   90.00
_cell.angle_beta   90.00
_cell.angle_gamma   90.00
#
_symmetry.space_group_name_H-M   'P 1'
#
loop_
_entity.id
_entity.type
_entity.pdbx_description
1 polymer ?
#
loop_
_entity_poly.entity_id
_entity_poly.type
_entity_poly.pdbx_seq_one_letter_code
_entity_poly.pdbx_strand_id
1 'polypeptide(L)'
;MERRLRRRPLHHSPAASGPPPPLRGGGLVIVGLGSDLCNIERIQQSLDRFGDRFETRVFTDAERARAAKRPFTKAGTLAKRFAAKEAFSKAVGTGFKAGVFMKDIGVVNAPSGAPTLSLTGGAKDRLDAMIPEGHLAQIHLTLTDDHPWAQAFVIIEAIPDPRA
;
A
#
# COMPACT_ATOMS: atom_id res chain seq x y z
N MET A 1 -30.10 52.85 0.06
CA MET A 1 -28.80 53.17 -0.57
C MET A 1 -27.97 51.89 -0.62
N GLU A 2 -28.35 50.95 -1.48
CA GLU A 2 -27.72 49.62 -1.58
C GLU A 2 -27.01 49.51 -2.93
N ARG A 3 -25.68 49.39 -2.88
CA ARG A 3 -24.85 49.20 -4.08
C ARG A 3 -24.97 47.75 -4.53
N ARG A 4 -25.70 47.50 -5.62
CA ARG A 4 -25.65 46.25 -6.39
C ARG A 4 -24.21 46.01 -6.87
N LEU A 5 -23.51 45.05 -6.26
CA LEU A 5 -22.28 44.49 -6.80
C LEU A 5 -22.58 43.76 -8.11
N ARG A 6 -22.14 44.34 -9.24
CA ARG A 6 -22.15 43.68 -10.54
C ARG A 6 -21.12 42.54 -10.49
N ARG A 7 -21.58 41.29 -10.51
CA ARG A 7 -20.72 40.11 -10.67
C ARG A 7 -20.09 40.17 -12.06
N ARG A 8 -18.76 40.22 -12.14
CA ARG A 8 -18.01 40.03 -13.40
C ARG A 8 -18.18 38.58 -13.87
N PRO A 9 -18.34 38.31 -15.18
CA PRO A 9 -18.31 36.94 -15.67
C PRO A 9 -16.90 36.37 -15.48
N LEU A 10 -16.82 35.18 -14.89
CA LEU A 10 -15.58 34.40 -14.85
C LEU A 10 -15.33 33.89 -16.28
N HIS A 11 -14.32 34.44 -16.96
CA HIS A 11 -13.79 33.82 -18.16
C HIS A 11 -13.16 32.48 -17.77
N HIS A 12 -13.81 31.38 -18.14
CA HIS A 12 -13.22 30.05 -18.08
C HIS A 12 -12.19 29.98 -19.21
N SER A 13 -10.93 30.22 -18.89
CA SER A 13 -9.82 29.89 -19.79
C SER A 13 -9.73 28.35 -19.83
N PRO A 14 -9.77 27.70 -21.00
CA PRO A 14 -9.62 26.26 -21.05
C PRO A 14 -8.20 25.93 -20.61
N ALA A 15 -8.07 25.28 -19.45
CA ALA A 15 -6.80 24.74 -19.00
C ALA A 15 -6.28 23.79 -20.08
N ALA A 16 -5.07 24.06 -20.57
CA ALA A 16 -4.38 23.22 -21.52
C ALA A 16 -4.29 21.79 -20.95
N SER A 17 -5.08 20.88 -21.50
CA SER A 17 -5.19 19.48 -21.08
C SER A 17 -4.08 18.62 -21.67
N GLY A 18 -2.84 19.09 -21.54
CA GLY A 18 -1.65 18.29 -21.84
C GLY A 18 -1.16 17.60 -20.56
N PRO A 19 -0.67 16.35 -20.61
CA PRO A 19 0.10 15.80 -19.51
C PRO A 19 1.28 16.75 -19.22
N PRO A 20 1.62 17.00 -17.94
CA PRO A 20 2.78 17.81 -17.61
C PRO A 20 4.01 17.23 -18.31
N PRO A 21 4.94 18.07 -18.81
CA PRO A 21 6.16 17.59 -19.42
C PRO A 21 6.89 16.65 -18.44
N PRO A 22 7.55 15.60 -18.92
CA PRO A 22 8.32 14.72 -18.05
C PRO A 22 9.34 15.56 -17.27
N LEU A 23 9.38 15.37 -15.95
CA LEU A 23 10.35 16.03 -15.09
C LEU A 23 11.75 15.67 -15.59
N ARG A 24 12.43 16.64 -16.21
CA ARG A 24 13.79 16.45 -16.73
C ARG A 24 14.76 16.46 -15.56
N GLY A 25 15.11 15.27 -15.10
CA GLY A 25 16.15 14.99 -14.11
C GLY A 25 16.05 13.52 -13.73
N GLY A 26 17.18 12.84 -13.47
CA GLY A 26 17.22 11.49 -12.87
C GLY A 26 16.71 11.52 -11.43
N GLY A 27 15.50 12.03 -11.25
CA GLY A 27 14.86 12.31 -9.99
C GLY A 27 13.92 11.18 -9.62
N LEU A 28 13.75 11.03 -8.32
CA LEU A 28 12.80 10.12 -7.70
C LEU A 28 11.38 10.37 -8.23
N VAL A 29 10.70 9.29 -8.64
CA VAL A 29 9.32 9.34 -9.15
C VAL A 29 8.43 8.43 -8.30
N ILE A 30 7.32 8.96 -7.78
CA ILE A 30 6.28 8.12 -7.17
C ILE A 30 5.56 7.37 -8.29
N VAL A 31 5.66 6.04 -8.28
CA VAL A 31 5.05 5.15 -9.28
C VAL A 31 3.78 4.47 -8.77
N GLY A 32 3.53 4.51 -7.45
CA GLY A 32 2.36 3.89 -6.85
C GLY A 32 2.04 4.45 -5.47
N LEU A 33 0.75 4.54 -5.17
CA LEU A 33 0.21 4.88 -3.86
C LEU A 33 -0.98 3.98 -3.56
N GLY A 34 -1.03 3.46 -2.34
CA GLY A 34 -2.20 2.74 -1.86
C GLY A 34 -2.43 2.94 -0.37
N SER A 35 -3.70 2.93 0.01
CA SER A 35 -4.13 2.97 1.41
C SER A 35 -5.24 1.97 1.63
N ASP A 36 -5.28 1.40 2.82
CA ASP A 36 -6.37 0.54 3.25
C ASP A 36 -6.71 0.74 4.73
N LEU A 37 -8.01 0.65 5.03
CA LEU A 37 -8.57 0.67 6.38
C LEU A 37 -9.29 -0.65 6.62
N CYS A 38 -8.76 -1.43 7.55
CA CYS A 38 -9.22 -2.75 7.91
C CYS A 38 -9.91 -2.74 9.28
N ASN A 39 -11.07 -3.38 9.39
CA ASN A 39 -11.73 -3.57 10.67
C ASN A 39 -11.19 -4.85 11.35
N ILE A 40 -10.68 -4.70 12.58
CA ILE A 40 -10.08 -5.77 13.38
C ILE A 40 -11.11 -6.85 13.72
N GLU A 41 -12.35 -6.48 14.00
CA GLU A 41 -13.43 -7.42 14.33
C GLU A 41 -13.78 -8.29 13.11
N ARG A 42 -13.72 -7.76 11.88
CA ARG A 42 -13.90 -8.56 10.66
C ARG A 42 -12.80 -9.59 10.47
N ILE A 43 -11.58 -9.26 10.87
CA ILE A 43 -10.47 -10.22 10.88
C ILE A 43 -10.70 -11.27 11.97
N GLN A 44 -11.14 -10.88 13.17
CA GLN A 44 -11.50 -11.81 14.23
C GLN A 44 -12.60 -12.78 13.78
N GLN A 45 -13.69 -12.28 13.19
CA GLN A 45 -14.77 -13.10 12.64
C GLN A 45 -14.27 -14.09 11.57
N SER A 46 -13.28 -13.69 10.76
CA SER A 46 -12.68 -14.58 9.75
C SER A 46 -11.81 -15.66 10.39
N LEU A 47 -11.08 -15.33 11.46
CA LEU A 47 -10.32 -16.30 12.24
C LEU A 47 -11.26 -17.30 12.93
N ASP A 48 -12.33 -16.83 13.55
CA ASP A 48 -13.29 -17.68 14.25
C ASP A 48 -14.03 -18.62 13.27
N ARG A 49 -14.38 -18.11 12.08
CA ARG A 49 -15.13 -18.88 11.08
C ARG A 49 -14.28 -19.85 10.28
N PHE A 50 -13.05 -19.48 9.93
CA PHE A 50 -12.23 -20.23 8.97
C PHE A 50 -10.89 -20.72 9.51
N GLY A 51 -10.47 -20.25 10.68
CA GLY A 51 -9.24 -20.66 11.37
C GLY A 51 -8.02 -20.66 10.46
N ASP A 52 -7.25 -21.75 10.54
CA ASP A 52 -5.99 -21.92 9.82
C ASP A 52 -6.11 -21.79 8.30
N ARG A 53 -7.26 -22.11 7.71
CA ARG A 53 -7.47 -21.95 6.25
C ARG A 53 -7.41 -20.48 5.83
N PHE A 54 -7.97 -19.58 6.64
CA PHE A 54 -7.86 -18.15 6.37
C PHE A 54 -6.41 -17.68 6.58
N GLU A 55 -5.79 -18.10 7.69
CA GLU A 55 -4.43 -17.66 8.00
C GLU A 55 -3.41 -18.10 6.94
N THR A 56 -3.46 -19.37 6.54
CA THR A 56 -2.56 -19.96 5.54
C THR A 56 -2.71 -19.38 4.14
N ARG A 57 -3.88 -18.83 3.81
CA ARG A 57 -4.17 -18.21 2.51
C ARG A 57 -3.72 -16.75 2.45
N VAL A 58 -3.80 -16.03 3.57
CA VAL A 58 -3.61 -14.57 3.60
C VAL A 58 -2.22 -14.19 4.12
N PHE A 59 -1.72 -14.90 5.13
CA PHE A 59 -0.51 -14.50 5.85
C PHE A 59 0.67 -15.43 5.56
N THR A 60 1.86 -14.86 5.60
CA THR A 60 3.12 -15.63 5.52
C THR A 60 3.37 -16.34 6.83
N ASP A 61 4.26 -17.34 6.80
CA ASP A 61 4.62 -18.10 7.99
C ASP A 61 5.21 -17.21 9.08
N ALA A 62 6.03 -16.21 8.69
CA ALA A 62 6.61 -15.23 9.60
C ALA A 62 5.53 -14.35 10.28
N GLU A 63 4.51 -13.93 9.54
CA GLU A 63 3.41 -13.13 10.07
C GLU A 63 2.55 -13.93 11.07
N ARG A 64 2.21 -15.17 10.73
CA ARG A 64 1.48 -16.07 11.63
C ARG A 64 2.27 -16.34 12.90
N ALA A 65 3.57 -16.63 12.79
CA ALA A 65 4.44 -16.85 13.93
C ALA A 65 4.51 -15.60 14.84
N ARG A 66 4.55 -14.40 14.24
CA ARG A 66 4.51 -13.14 14.99
C ARG A 66 3.17 -12.93 15.70
N ALA A 67 2.06 -13.22 15.04
CA ALA A 67 0.72 -13.07 15.61
C ALA A 67 0.47 -14.09 16.74
N ALA A 68 0.97 -15.32 16.61
CA ALA A 68 0.89 -16.37 17.62
C ALA A 68 1.58 -15.98 18.95
N LYS A 69 2.64 -15.16 18.90
CA LYS A 69 3.30 -14.61 20.11
C LYS A 69 2.45 -13.57 20.85
N ARG A 70 1.31 -13.15 20.30
CA ARG A 70 0.44 -12.10 20.83
C ARG A 70 -1.02 -12.57 20.87
N PRO A 71 -1.36 -13.62 21.63
CA PRO A 71 -2.67 -14.25 21.56
C PRO A 71 -3.83 -13.27 21.82
N PHE A 72 -3.69 -12.37 22.81
CA PHE A 72 -4.72 -11.40 23.16
C PHE A 72 -4.96 -10.29 22.11
N THR A 73 -3.96 -10.03 21.25
CA THR A 73 -4.04 -9.00 20.19
C THR A 73 -3.77 -9.60 18.80
N LYS A 74 -4.04 -10.90 18.64
CA LYS A 74 -3.76 -11.65 17.41
C LYS A 74 -4.49 -11.05 16.22
N ALA A 75 -5.80 -10.79 16.36
CA ALA A 75 -6.60 -10.18 15.29
C ALA A 75 -6.09 -8.78 14.91
N GLY A 76 -5.78 -7.92 15.88
CA GLY A 76 -5.21 -6.59 15.60
C GLY A 76 -3.84 -6.65 14.92
N THR A 77 -3.01 -7.63 15.32
CA THR A 77 -1.73 -7.91 14.66
C THR A 77 -1.96 -8.27 13.20
N LEU A 78 -2.85 -9.23 12.92
CA LEU A 78 -3.15 -9.69 11.56
C LEU A 78 -3.89 -8.65 10.71
N ALA A 79 -4.77 -7.84 11.30
CA ALA A 79 -5.49 -6.77 10.61
C ALA A 79 -4.54 -5.70 10.04
N LYS A 80 -3.50 -5.31 10.79
CA LYS A 80 -2.45 -4.44 10.26
C LYS A 80 -1.74 -5.03 9.03
N ARG A 81 -1.53 -6.35 9.00
CA ARG A 81 -0.89 -7.02 7.86
C ARG A 81 -1.84 -7.10 6.68
N PHE A 82 -3.12 -7.38 6.95
CA PHE A 82 -4.15 -7.36 5.94
C PHE A 82 -4.22 -5.99 5.25
N ALA A 83 -4.31 -4.90 6.04
CA ALA A 83 -4.32 -3.54 5.53
C ALA A 83 -3.06 -3.22 4.70
N ALA A 84 -1.87 -3.63 5.17
CA ALA A 84 -0.62 -3.43 4.43
C ALA A 84 -0.64 -4.10 3.05
N LYS A 85 -1.15 -5.33 2.97
CA LYS A 85 -1.23 -6.11 1.74
C LYS A 85 -2.25 -5.51 0.76
N GLU A 86 -3.41 -5.11 1.26
CA GLU A 86 -4.42 -4.37 0.49
C GLU A 86 -3.83 -3.06 -0.05
N ALA A 87 -3.18 -2.27 0.81
CA ALA A 87 -2.54 -1.01 0.43
C ALA A 87 -1.47 -1.23 -0.65
N PHE A 88 -0.62 -2.25 -0.52
CA PHE A 88 0.34 -2.60 -1.57
C PHE A 88 -0.35 -2.99 -2.88
N SER A 89 -1.37 -3.85 -2.82
CA SER A 89 -2.10 -4.31 -4.01
C SER A 89 -2.75 -3.16 -4.79
N LYS A 90 -3.17 -2.10 -4.09
CA LYS A 90 -3.68 -0.85 -4.67
C LYS A 90 -2.55 0.00 -5.24
N ALA A 91 -1.42 0.10 -4.53
CA ALA A 91 -0.25 0.84 -4.99
C ALA A 91 0.30 0.31 -6.31
N VAL A 92 0.23 -1.01 -6.55
CA VAL A 92 0.62 -1.62 -7.82
C VAL A 92 -0.47 -1.65 -8.90
N GLY A 93 -1.66 -1.11 -8.58
CA GLY A 93 -2.74 -0.84 -9.53
C GLY A 93 -3.58 -2.04 -9.98
N THR A 94 -3.33 -3.25 -9.47
CA THR A 94 -4.05 -4.46 -9.89
C THR A 94 -5.04 -4.99 -8.85
N GLY A 95 -4.91 -4.58 -7.58
CA GLY A 95 -5.50 -5.34 -6.47
C GLY A 95 -4.95 -6.77 -6.46
N PHE A 96 -5.72 -7.73 -5.92
CA PHE A 96 -5.39 -9.17 -5.96
C PHE A 96 -5.80 -9.87 -7.26
N LYS A 97 -5.60 -9.18 -8.38
CA LYS A 97 -5.79 -9.72 -9.73
C LYS A 97 -4.43 -9.81 -10.41
N ALA A 98 -4.40 -10.39 -11.62
CA ALA A 98 -3.19 -10.48 -12.44
C ALA A 98 -2.00 -11.15 -11.72
N GLY A 99 -2.27 -12.22 -10.96
CA GLY A 99 -1.23 -13.01 -10.30
C GLY A 99 -0.73 -12.46 -8.96
N VAL A 100 -1.23 -11.31 -8.48
CA VAL A 100 -0.87 -10.79 -7.15
C VAL A 100 -1.69 -11.49 -6.07
N PHE A 101 -1.02 -12.20 -5.15
CA PHE A 101 -1.66 -12.87 -4.02
C PHE A 101 -1.25 -12.25 -2.68
N MET A 102 -2.17 -12.25 -1.71
CA MET A 102 -1.91 -11.78 -0.34
C MET A 102 -0.68 -12.43 0.30
N LYS A 103 -0.49 -13.74 0.06
CA LYS A 103 0.61 -14.52 0.65
C LYS A 103 1.99 -14.15 0.08
N ASP A 104 2.02 -13.57 -1.10
CA ASP A 104 3.25 -13.08 -1.73
C ASP A 104 3.74 -11.76 -1.15
N ILE A 105 2.95 -11.11 -0.30
CA ILE A 105 3.24 -9.82 0.30
C ILE A 105 3.46 -10.03 1.80
N GLY A 106 4.70 -10.20 2.22
CA GLY A 106 5.07 -10.38 3.62
C GLY A 106 5.39 -9.06 4.32
N VAL A 107 4.68 -8.72 5.39
CA VAL A 107 5.02 -7.56 6.22
C VAL A 107 6.12 -7.92 7.22
N VAL A 108 7.26 -7.26 7.09
CA VAL A 108 8.45 -7.45 7.94
C VAL A 108 8.88 -6.13 8.55
N ASN A 109 9.91 -6.16 9.40
CA ASN A 109 10.55 -4.95 9.92
C ASN A 109 11.98 -4.88 9.38
N ALA A 110 12.40 -3.70 8.95
CA ALA A 110 13.79 -3.38 8.67
C ALA A 110 14.62 -3.44 9.98
N PRO A 111 15.97 -3.48 9.90
CA PRO A 111 16.83 -3.45 11.09
C PRO A 111 16.57 -2.24 12.01
N SER A 112 16.12 -1.12 11.46
CA SER A 112 15.71 0.07 12.21
C SER A 112 14.41 -0.10 13.01
N GLY A 113 13.68 -1.20 12.80
CA GLY A 113 12.35 -1.43 13.33
C GLY A 113 11.21 -0.90 12.47
N ALA A 114 11.48 -0.08 11.44
CA ALA A 114 10.45 0.42 10.52
C ALA A 114 9.78 -0.74 9.76
N PRO A 115 8.45 -0.72 9.56
CA PRO A 115 7.78 -1.75 8.77
C PRO A 115 8.15 -1.63 7.29
N THR A 116 8.27 -2.76 6.60
CA THR A 116 8.52 -2.85 5.16
C THR A 116 7.92 -4.14 4.59
N LEU A 117 8.07 -4.38 3.29
CA LEU A 117 7.52 -5.53 2.59
C LEU A 117 8.63 -6.44 2.05
N SER A 118 8.49 -7.74 2.28
CA SER A 118 9.21 -8.80 1.59
C SER A 118 8.26 -9.39 0.55
N LEU A 119 8.60 -9.24 -0.73
CA LEU A 119 7.73 -9.60 -1.85
C LEU A 119 8.28 -10.83 -2.57
N THR A 120 7.37 -11.74 -2.93
CA THR A 120 7.64 -12.92 -3.75
C THR A 120 6.63 -13.04 -4.88
N GLY A 121 6.79 -14.02 -5.77
CA GLY A 121 5.79 -14.40 -6.77
C GLY A 121 5.24 -13.21 -7.57
N GLY A 122 3.94 -13.26 -7.87
CA GLY A 122 3.32 -12.24 -8.72
C GLY A 122 3.28 -10.84 -8.10
N ALA A 123 3.39 -10.71 -6.78
CA ALA A 123 3.54 -9.40 -6.14
C ALA A 123 4.88 -8.74 -6.48
N LYS A 124 5.97 -9.52 -6.48
CA LYS A 124 7.29 -9.03 -6.90
C LYS A 124 7.32 -8.75 -8.40
N ASP A 125 6.82 -9.68 -9.22
CA ASP A 125 6.81 -9.52 -10.68
C ASP A 125 6.04 -8.26 -11.10
N ARG A 126 4.91 -7.99 -10.43
CA ARG A 126 4.11 -6.80 -10.70
C ARG A 126 4.84 -5.51 -10.32
N LEU A 127 5.54 -5.49 -9.18
CA LEU A 127 6.34 -4.34 -8.78
C LEU A 127 7.45 -4.08 -9.80
N ASP A 128 8.23 -5.11 -10.14
CA ASP A 128 9.35 -4.99 -11.06
C ASP A 128 8.90 -4.43 -12.43
N ALA A 129 7.74 -4.87 -12.93
CA ALA A 129 7.17 -4.39 -14.19
C ALA A 129 6.74 -2.91 -14.18
N MET A 130 6.62 -2.28 -13.00
CA MET A 130 6.30 -0.85 -12.87
C MET A 130 7.54 0.04 -12.78
N ILE A 131 8.72 -0.54 -12.52
CA ILE A 131 9.95 0.24 -12.32
C ILE A 131 10.61 0.50 -13.67
N PRO A 132 10.89 1.77 -14.02
CA PRO A 132 11.63 2.10 -15.23
C PRO A 132 13.04 1.50 -15.22
N GLU A 133 13.59 1.27 -16.42
CA GLU A 133 14.98 0.86 -16.57
C GLU A 133 15.93 1.85 -15.88
N GLY A 134 17.02 1.34 -15.30
CA GLY A 134 17.98 2.15 -14.54
C GLY A 134 17.46 2.64 -13.18
N HIS A 135 16.35 2.10 -12.68
CA HIS A 135 15.80 2.43 -11.36
C HIS A 135 15.61 1.20 -10.47
N LEU A 136 15.56 1.44 -9.17
CA LEU A 136 15.19 0.49 -8.13
C LEU A 136 13.87 0.89 -7.50
N ALA A 137 13.07 -0.10 -7.08
CA ALA A 137 11.89 0.14 -6.26
C ALA A 137 12.30 0.48 -4.82
N GLN A 138 11.75 1.56 -4.29
CA GLN A 138 11.75 1.87 -2.87
C GLN A 138 10.33 1.87 -2.34
N ILE A 139 10.05 1.01 -1.35
CA ILE A 139 8.72 0.89 -0.73
C ILE A 139 8.74 1.56 0.64
N HIS A 140 7.82 2.49 0.82
CA HIS A 140 7.55 3.14 2.09
C HIS A 140 6.24 2.61 2.63
N LEU A 141 6.30 1.91 3.77
CA LEU A 141 5.13 1.39 4.47
C LEU A 141 5.01 2.08 5.83
N THR A 142 3.78 2.48 6.18
CA THR A 142 3.43 2.83 7.55
C THR A 142 2.15 2.13 7.96
N LEU A 143 2.06 1.78 9.24
CA LEU A 143 0.96 1.03 9.84
C LEU A 143 0.55 1.74 11.14
N THR A 144 -0.76 1.85 11.36
CA THR A 144 -1.33 2.33 12.62
C THR A 144 -2.59 1.55 12.95
N ASP A 145 -2.98 1.52 14.21
CA ASP A 145 -4.22 0.90 14.67
C ASP A 145 -4.75 1.59 15.92
N ASP A 146 -6.06 1.72 15.96
CA ASP A 146 -6.84 2.05 17.14
C ASP A 146 -8.18 1.32 17.03
N HIS A 147 -8.57 0.58 18.07
CA HIS A 147 -9.68 -0.36 17.96
C HIS A 147 -11.00 0.37 17.59
N PRO A 148 -11.76 -0.08 16.57
CA PRO A 148 -11.68 -1.36 15.86
C PRO A 148 -10.92 -1.32 14.52
N TRP A 149 -10.09 -0.33 14.26
CA TRP A 149 -9.47 -0.07 12.96
C TRP A 149 -7.96 -0.33 12.94
N ALA A 150 -7.49 -0.86 11.82
CA ALA A 150 -6.08 -0.90 11.44
C ALA A 150 -5.93 -0.26 10.06
N GLN A 151 -4.95 0.62 9.89
CA GLN A 151 -4.72 1.36 8.65
C GLN A 151 -3.29 1.16 8.17
N ALA A 152 -3.14 1.13 6.85
CA ALA A 152 -1.84 1.12 6.19
C ALA A 152 -1.79 2.13 5.03
N PHE A 153 -0.60 2.65 4.79
CA PHE A 153 -0.26 3.41 3.59
C PHE A 153 1.01 2.83 2.97
N VAL A 154 1.00 2.70 1.65
CA VAL A 154 2.14 2.28 0.83
C VAL A 154 2.40 3.34 -0.22
N ILE A 155 3.64 3.82 -0.28
CA ILE A 155 4.16 4.62 -1.39
C ILE A 155 5.28 3.81 -2.04
N ILE A 156 5.28 3.77 -3.36
CA ILE A 156 6.34 3.14 -4.16
C ILE A 156 7.01 4.23 -4.97
N GLU A 157 8.32 4.35 -4.79
CA GLU A 157 9.18 5.25 -5.55
C GLU A 157 10.09 4.44 -6.47
N ALA A 158 10.30 4.95 -7.67
CA ALA A 158 11.43 4.55 -8.52
C ALA A 158 12.58 5.52 -8.25
N ILE A 159 13.68 5.01 -7.71
CA ILE A 159 14.91 5.76 -7.46
C ILE A 159 15.99 5.32 -8.44
N PRO A 160 16.87 6.19 -8.95
CA PRO A 160 17.96 5.77 -9.83
C PRO A 160 18.79 4.64 -9.22
N ASP A 161 19.10 3.58 -9.98
CA ASP A 161 20.05 2.56 -9.54
C ASP A 161 21.45 3.17 -9.62
N PRO A 162 22.18 3.34 -8.50
CA PRO A 162 23.52 3.90 -8.51
C PRO A 162 24.55 3.02 -9.23
N ARG A 163 24.17 1.80 -9.66
CA ARG A 163 25.02 0.85 -10.38
C ARG A 163 24.70 0.75 -11.88
N ALA A 164 23.63 1.43 -12.33
CA ALA A 164 23.21 1.42 -13.74
C ALA A 164 24.06 2.35 -14.61
#